data_AF-A0A1M5F4I4-F1
#
_entry.id   AF-A0A1M5F4I4-F1
#
_cell.length_a   1.000
_cell.length_b   1.000
_cell.length_c   1.000
_cell.angle_alpha   90.00
_cell.angle_beta   90.00
_cell.angle_gamma   90.00
#
_symmetry.space_group_name_H-M   'P 1'
#
loop_
_entity.id
_entity.type
_entity.pdbx_description
1 polymer ?
#
loop_
_entity_poly.entity_id
_entity_poly.type
_entity_poly.pdbx_seq_one_letter_code
_entity_poly.pdbx_strand_id
1 'polypeptide(L)'
;MSINSGDYLLKVLDSLSNPYRLKIISILYEERKYVSQLARELGISRPLLYLHLQRLEEANLIKGDYEVSEKGKTMKYFEVNSFNLTLNPELINILANSLTLKKQKEKD
;
A
#
# COMPACT_ATOMS: atom_id res chain seq x y z
N MET A 1 9.88 -3.33 7.41
CA MET A 1 10.01 -3.54 5.95
C MET A 1 11.48 -3.43 5.56
N SER A 2 11.99 -4.25 4.62
CA SER A 2 13.34 -4.12 4.06
C SER A 2 13.25 -3.95 2.54
N ILE A 3 13.96 -2.97 1.98
CA ILE A 3 14.03 -2.73 0.53
C ILE A 3 15.24 -3.47 -0.03
N ASN A 4 15.01 -4.48 -0.85
CA ASN A 4 16.05 -5.38 -1.35
C ASN A 4 16.36 -5.24 -2.85
N SER A 5 15.60 -4.42 -3.58
CA SER A 5 15.86 -4.10 -5.00
C SER A 5 15.27 -2.75 -5.38
N GLY A 6 15.75 -2.19 -6.48
CA GLY A 6 15.23 -0.98 -7.11
C GLY A 6 13.80 -1.17 -7.59
N ASP A 7 13.49 -2.31 -8.20
CA ASP A 7 12.12 -2.62 -8.63
C ASP A 7 11.15 -2.71 -7.45
N TYR A 8 11.59 -3.26 -6.31
CA TYR A 8 10.78 -3.27 -5.09
C TYR A 8 10.64 -1.87 -4.47
N LEU A 9 11.70 -1.06 -4.47
CA LEU A 9 11.61 0.35 -4.08
C LEU A 9 10.55 1.08 -4.92
N LEU A 10 10.59 0.93 -6.24
CA LEU A 10 9.62 1.54 -7.14
C LEU A 10 8.20 1.02 -6.90
N LYS A 11 8.02 -0.27 -6.60
CA LYS A 11 6.70 -0.82 -6.21
C LYS A 11 6.16 -0.12 -4.95
N VAL A 12 7.00 0.07 -3.92
CA VAL A 12 6.59 0.77 -2.70
C VAL A 12 6.27 2.23 -3.00
N LEU A 13 7.13 2.96 -3.71
CA LEU A 13 6.88 4.36 -4.07
C LEU A 13 5.63 4.52 -4.94
N ASP A 14 5.41 3.63 -5.91
CA ASP A 14 4.20 3.60 -6.72
C ASP A 14 2.96 3.22 -5.90
N SER A 15 3.08 2.42 -4.85
CA SER A 15 1.97 2.17 -3.92
C SER A 15 1.61 3.40 -3.07
N LEU A 16 2.53 4.36 -2.91
CA LEU A 16 2.32 5.60 -2.15
C LEU A 16 1.95 6.80 -3.04
N SER A 17 2.14 6.72 -4.36
CA SER A 17 1.94 7.80 -5.34
C SER A 17 0.46 8.20 -5.60
N ASN A 18 -0.46 7.90 -4.68
CA ASN A 18 -1.87 8.29 -4.80
C ASN A 18 -2.40 8.90 -3.49
N PRO A 19 -3.14 10.01 -3.54
CA PRO A 19 -3.62 10.70 -2.34
C PRO A 19 -4.52 9.85 -1.45
N TYR A 20 -5.37 8.98 -2.00
CA TYR A 20 -6.22 8.10 -1.18
C TYR A 20 -5.39 7.08 -0.42
N ARG A 21 -4.31 6.56 -1.00
CA ARG A 21 -3.44 5.58 -0.34
C ARG A 21 -2.68 6.18 0.84
N LEU A 22 -2.21 7.42 0.73
CA LEU A 22 -1.63 8.15 1.86
C LEU A 22 -2.67 8.43 2.96
N LYS A 23 -3.89 8.85 2.57
CA LYS A 23 -4.98 9.05 3.54
C LYS A 23 -5.38 7.75 4.26
N ILE A 24 -5.44 6.63 3.54
CA ILE A 24 -5.71 5.31 4.12
C ILE A 24 -4.68 4.98 5.20
N ILE A 25 -3.39 5.13 4.90
CA ILE A 25 -2.31 4.88 5.88
C ILE A 25 -2.47 5.79 7.10
N SER A 26 -2.75 7.09 6.89
CA SER A 26 -2.96 8.03 7.99
C SER A 26 -4.13 7.64 8.88
N ILE A 27 -5.27 7.23 8.31
CA ILE A 27 -6.45 6.79 9.08
C ILE A 27 -6.14 5.51 9.86
N LEU A 28 -5.48 4.55 9.21
CA LEU A 28 -5.14 3.25 9.80
C LEU A 28 -4.00 3.32 10.83
N TYR A 29 -3.21 4.39 10.83
CA TYR A 29 -2.19 4.65 11.85
C TYR A 29 -2.82 5.00 13.21
N GLU A 30 -3.93 5.76 13.20
CA GLU A 30 -4.68 6.11 14.41
C GLU A 30 -5.41 4.88 14.98
N GLU A 31 -6.06 4.11 14.11
CA GLU A 31 -6.85 2.95 14.53
C GLU A 31 -7.06 1.99 13.35
N ARG A 32 -6.95 0.68 13.62
CA ARG A 32 -7.37 -0.34 12.66
C ARG A 32 -8.87 -0.22 12.36
N LYS A 33 -9.28 -0.40 11.11
CA LYS A 33 -10.69 -0.26 10.71
C LYS A 33 -11.10 -1.33 9.70
N TYR A 34 -12.39 -1.66 9.65
CA TYR A 34 -12.93 -2.56 8.63
C TYR A 34 -13.34 -1.80 7.36
N VAL A 35 -13.37 -2.49 6.22
CA VAL A 35 -13.59 -1.91 4.88
C VAL A 35 -14.72 -0.87 4.83
N SER A 36 -15.88 -1.18 5.41
CA SER A 36 -17.03 -0.26 5.38
C SER A 36 -16.88 1.00 6.23
N GLN A 37 -16.08 0.97 7.31
CA GLN A 37 -15.73 2.19 8.05
C GLN A 37 -14.82 3.08 7.19
N LEU A 38 -13.73 2.53 6.65
CA LEU A 38 -12.79 3.29 5.82
C LEU A 38 -13.49 3.93 4.62
N ALA A 39 -14.35 3.17 3.91
CA ALA A 39 -15.04 3.67 2.73
C ALA A 39 -15.94 4.88 3.06
N ARG A 40 -16.64 4.81 4.19
CA ARG A 40 -17.51 5.90 4.66
C ARG A 40 -16.69 7.13 5.08
N GLU A 41 -15.59 6.93 5.78
CA GLU A 41 -14.71 8.00 6.26
C GLU A 41 -13.99 8.72 5.11
N LEU A 42 -13.56 7.97 4.09
CA LEU A 42 -12.94 8.53 2.88
C LEU A 42 -13.94 9.08 1.86
N GLY A 43 -15.24 8.81 2.03
CA GLY A 43 -16.27 9.22 1.08
C GLY A 43 -16.15 8.55 -0.30
N ILE A 44 -15.63 7.33 -0.37
CA ILE A 44 -15.43 6.59 -1.63
C ILE A 44 -16.20 5.27 -1.67
N SER A 45 -16.42 4.76 -2.89
CA SER A 45 -17.06 3.47 -3.09
C SER A 45 -16.16 2.32 -2.56
N ARG A 46 -16.79 1.24 -2.06
CA ARG A 46 -16.04 0.05 -1.61
C ARG A 46 -15.19 -0.57 -2.72
N PRO A 47 -15.66 -0.71 -3.98
CA PRO A 47 -14.82 -1.21 -5.07
C PRO A 47 -13.55 -0.38 -5.26
N LEU A 48 -13.65 0.96 -5.24
CA LEU A 48 -12.47 1.83 -5.37
C LEU A 48 -11.52 1.67 -4.18
N LEU A 49 -12.06 1.60 -2.97
CA LEU A 49 -11.25 1.35 -1.77
C LEU A 49 -10.48 0.03 -1.86
N TYR A 50 -11.11 -1.06 -2.32
CA TYR A 50 -10.43 -2.35 -2.48
C TYR A 50 -9.22 -2.27 -3.42
N LEU A 51 -9.30 -1.49 -4.51
CA LEU A 51 -8.16 -1.28 -5.40
C LEU A 51 -6.99 -0.61 -4.66
N HIS A 52 -7.28 0.36 -3.79
CA HIS A 52 -6.25 1.02 -2.99
C HIS A 52 -5.67 0.10 -1.92
N LEU A 53 -6.51 -0.62 -1.19
CA LEU A 53 -6.08 -1.57 -0.16
C LEU A 53 -5.21 -2.68 -0.75
N GLN A 54 -5.61 -3.25 -1.89
CA GLN A 54 -4.82 -4.28 -2.57
C GLN A 54 -3.42 -3.78 -2.94
N ARG A 55 -3.30 -2.58 -3.50
CA ARG A 55 -1.99 -2.00 -3.86
C ARG A 55 -1.09 -1.78 -2.64
N LEU A 56 -1.68 -1.39 -1.50
CA LEU A 56 -0.95 -1.21 -0.25
C LEU A 56 -0.55 -2.55 0.39
N GLU A 57 -1.43 -3.56 0.36
CA GLU A 57 -1.12 -4.93 0.82
C GLU A 57 0.00 -5.55 -0.04
N GLU A 58 -0.05 -5.41 -1.37
CA GLU A 58 0.98 -5.91 -2.28
C GLU A 58 2.37 -5.30 -2.00
N ALA A 59 2.41 -4.08 -1.46
CA ALA A 59 3.62 -3.39 -1.04
C ALA A 59 4.00 -3.66 0.43
N ASN A 60 3.27 -4.53 1.13
CA ASN A 60 3.42 -4.83 2.56
C ASN A 60 3.31 -3.60 3.47
N LEU A 61 2.60 -2.54 3.05
CA LEU A 61 2.41 -1.33 3.86
C LEU A 61 1.27 -1.47 4.86
N ILE A 62 0.28 -2.30 4.51
CA ILE A 62 -0.83 -2.66 5.38
C ILE A 62 -1.00 -4.19 5.36
N LYS A 63 -1.74 -4.71 6.33
CA LYS A 63 -2.26 -6.08 6.32
C LYS A 63 -3.73 -6.05 6.62
N GLY A 64 -4.44 -7.10 6.23
CA GLY A 64 -5.82 -7.26 6.64
C GLY A 64 -6.19 -8.68 7.02
N ASP A 65 -6.91 -8.78 8.14
CA ASP A 65 -7.27 -10.02 8.81
C ASP A 65 -8.79 -10.12 8.94
N TYR A 66 -9.31 -11.33 8.86
CA TYR A 66 -10.74 -11.59 9.03
C TYR A 66 -11.06 -11.88 10.49
N GLU A 67 -12.02 -11.14 11.02
CA GLU A 67 -12.52 -11.32 12.37
C GLU A 67 -14.03 -11.50 12.38
N VAL A 68 -14.52 -12.32 13.30
CA VAL A 68 -15.95 -12.53 13.52
C VAL A 68 -16.43 -11.51 14.55
N SER A 69 -17.39 -10.69 14.16
CA SER A 69 -18.05 -9.78 15.11
C SER A 69 -18.93 -10.52 16.10
N GLU A 70 -19.30 -9.84 17.19
CA GLU A 70 -20.25 -10.33 18.20
C GLU A 70 -21.59 -10.81 17.61
N LYS A 71 -21.98 -10.28 16.44
CA LYS A 71 -23.20 -10.66 15.70
C LYS A 71 -22.99 -11.80 14.71
N GLY A 72 -21.85 -12.49 14.74
CA GLY A 72 -21.52 -13.62 13.86
C GLY A 72 -21.12 -13.21 12.43
N LYS A 73 -21.01 -11.91 12.13
CA LYS A 73 -20.60 -11.44 10.80
C LYS A 73 -19.08 -11.38 10.70
N THR A 74 -18.52 -12.02 9.67
CA THR A 74 -17.10 -11.90 9.31
C THR A 74 -16.82 -10.53 8.69
N MET A 75 -15.83 -9.82 9.21
CA MET A 75 -15.36 -8.52 8.72
C MET A 75 -13.85 -8.56 8.51
N LYS A 76 -13.38 -8.03 7.37
CA LYS A 76 -11.94 -7.84 7.13
C LYS A 76 -11.52 -6.50 7.72
N TYR A 77 -10.69 -6.54 8.76
CA TYR A 77 -10.01 -5.39 9.34
C TYR A 77 -8.70 -5.14 8.62
N PHE A 78 -8.26 -3.88 8.60
CA PHE A 78 -6.97 -3.49 8.07
C PHE A 78 -6.22 -2.66 9.10
N GLU A 79 -4.90 -2.83 9.13
CA GLU A 79 -3.98 -2.07 9.95
C GLU A 79 -2.67 -1.80 9.21
N VAL A 80 -1.95 -0.75 9.62
CA VAL A 80 -0.64 -0.41 9.06
C VAL A 80 0.42 -1.38 9.57
N ASN A 81 1.25 -1.89 8.67
CA ASN A 81 2.46 -2.61 9.06
C ASN A 81 3.52 -1.60 9.53
N SER A 82 4.35 -1.96 10.50
CA SER A 82 5.48 -1.10 10.87
C SER A 82 6.50 -1.02 9.71
N PHE A 83 6.73 0.18 9.21
CA PHE A 83 7.73 0.47 8.19
C PHE A 83 8.39 1.83 8.44
N ASN A 84 9.64 1.94 7.98
CA ASN A 84 10.38 3.20 7.87
C ASN A 84 11.10 3.15 6.52
N LEU A 85 10.90 4.17 5.69
CA LEU A 85 11.54 4.31 4.39
C LEU A 85 12.37 5.59 4.39
N THR A 86 13.69 5.43 4.46
CA THR A 86 14.63 6.53 4.24
C THR A 86 15.01 6.54 2.77
N LEU A 87 14.63 7.59 2.02
CA LEU A 87 15.01 7.78 0.63
C LEU A 87 16.09 8.87 0.53
N ASN A 88 17.26 8.51 0.02
CA ASN A 88 18.37 9.43 -0.20
C ASN A 88 19.16 9.04 -1.47
N PRO A 89 20.05 9.89 -1.99
CA PRO A 89 20.80 9.59 -3.20
C PRO A 89 21.68 8.33 -3.11
N GLU A 90 22.24 8.03 -1.94
CA GLU A 90 23.08 6.85 -1.71
C GLU A 90 22.29 5.54 -1.90
N LEU A 91 21.10 5.45 -1.30
CA LEU A 91 20.21 4.29 -1.45
C LEU A 91 19.83 4.09 -2.92
N ILE A 92 19.53 5.17 -3.63
CA ILE A 92 19.20 5.11 -5.06
C ILE A 92 20.39 4.56 -5.86
N ASN A 93 21.60 5.04 -5.59
CA ASN A 93 22.81 4.57 -6.25
C ASN A 93 23.06 3.07 -6.02
N ILE A 94 22.86 2.58 -4.79
CA ILE A 94 23.02 1.16 -4.45
C ILE A 94 22.00 0.29 -5.21
N LEU A 95 20.74 0.71 -5.26
CA LEU A 95 19.66 -0.08 -5.83
C LEU A 95 19.52 0.05 -7.35
N ALA A 96 20.12 1.07 -7.96
CA ALA A 96 20.00 1.36 -9.40
C ALA A 96 20.37 0.16 -10.28
N ASN A 97 21.39 -0.62 -9.89
CA ASN A 97 21.84 -1.80 -10.64
C ASN A 97 20.81 -2.95 -10.70
N SER A 98 19.78 -2.90 -9.85
CA SER A 98 18.72 -3.91 -9.82
C SER A 98 17.41 -3.44 -10.46
N LEU A 99 17.43 -2.31 -11.16
CA LEU A 99 16.26 -1.77 -11.87
C LEU A 99 16.06 -2.45 -13.22
N THR A 100 14.83 -2.85 -13.51
CA THR A 100 14.45 -3.35 -14.83
C THR A 100 14.04 -2.18 -15.74
N LEU A 101 14.90 -1.85 -16.70
CA LEU A 101 14.55 -0.89 -17.75
C LEU A 101 13.76 -1.60 -18.86
N LYS A 102 12.47 -1.29 -18.98
CA LYS A 102 11.70 -1.73 -20.16
C LYS A 102 12.30 -1.07 -21.40
N LYS A 103 12.80 -1.86 -22.35
CA LYS A 103 13.07 -1.36 -23.71
C LYS A 103 11.76 -0.74 -24.22
N GLN A 104 11.79 0.51 -24.65
CA GLN A 104 10.65 1.11 -25.33
C GLN A 104 10.32 0.21 -26.53
N LYS A 105 9.05 -0.16 -26.70
CA LYS A 105 8.61 -0.71 -27.98
C LYS A 105 8.85 0.39 -29.00
N GLU A 106 9.73 0.14 -29.98
CA GLU A 106 9.76 0.93 -31.21
C GLU A 106 8.32 0.98 -31.72
N LYS A 107 7.78 2.20 -31.82
CA LYS A 107 6.51 2.42 -32.50
C LYS A 107 6.84 2.36 -33.99
N ASP A 108 6.58 1.22 -34.61
CA ASP A 108 6.34 1.15 -36.06
C ASP A 108 5.04 1.89 -36.41
#